data_AF-A0A136NB35-F1
#
_entry.id   AF-A0A136NB35-F1
#
_cell.length_a   1.000
_cell.length_b   1.000
_cell.length_c   1.000
_cell.angle_alpha   90.00
_cell.angle_beta   90.00
_cell.angle_gamma   90.00
#
_symmetry.space_group_name_H-M   'P 1'
#
loop_
_entity.id
_entity.type
_entity.pdbx_description
1 polymer ?
#
loop_
_entity_poly.entity_id
_entity_poly.type
_entity_poly.pdbx_seq_one_letter_code
_entity_poly.pdbx_strand_id
1 'polypeptide(L)'
;MAIKDSGLALNEINGVVMVGGSTRVPLVKQKVKEYFQSEILDKVNPDEVVALGAAIQADILAGNNKDILLLDVTPLSLGLETMGGLMDVLIPRNNKIPYRAARQYTTQKDGQSGIIISIYQGERDLVKDNRKLAQFTLSGIPQMPAGLPKVEIQFMINADGILQVKATELRTGIAQEVEVKPQYGLTDEEVEKMLLDSITHAKEDIQNRALVEALTESENTLQLTENFIQKIKNISMNLK
;
A
#
# COMPACT_ATOMS: atom_id res chain seq x y z
N MET A 1 -5.31 -12.73 12.80
CA MET A 1 -4.46 -12.21 11.71
C MET A 1 -3.14 -11.62 12.22
N ALA A 2 -3.09 -10.88 13.34
CA ALA A 2 -1.83 -10.32 13.87
C ALA A 2 -0.74 -11.34 14.28
N ILE A 3 -1.08 -12.44 14.98
CA ILE A 3 -0.08 -13.45 15.42
C ILE A 3 0.62 -14.13 14.24
N LYS A 4 -0.11 -14.34 13.13
CA LYS A 4 0.48 -14.89 11.91
C LYS A 4 1.47 -13.90 11.29
N ASP A 5 1.13 -12.61 11.28
CA ASP A 5 1.94 -11.57 10.67
C ASP A 5 3.20 -11.24 11.50
N SER A 6 3.15 -11.40 12.82
CA SER A 6 4.32 -11.21 13.69
C SER A 6 5.34 -12.35 13.60
N GLY A 7 4.93 -13.51 13.08
CA GLY A 7 5.77 -14.71 13.03
C GLY A 7 5.99 -15.36 14.40
N LEU A 8 5.29 -14.91 15.45
CA LEU A 8 5.42 -15.42 16.80
C LEU A 8 4.42 -16.56 17.06
N ALA A 9 4.81 -17.50 17.90
CA ALA A 9 3.93 -18.48 18.50
C ALA A 9 3.21 -17.89 19.73
N LEU A 10 2.03 -18.43 20.07
CA LEU A 10 1.23 -17.93 21.20
C LEU A 10 1.96 -17.99 22.54
N ASN A 11 2.83 -18.98 22.73
CA ASN A 11 3.62 -19.15 23.93
C ASN A 11 4.80 -18.16 24.06
N GLU A 12 5.11 -17.41 23.01
CA GLU A 12 6.12 -16.34 23.04
C GLU A 12 5.55 -15.01 23.58
N ILE A 13 4.23 -14.95 23.80
CA ILE A 13 3.55 -13.79 24.36
C ILE A 13 3.68 -13.81 25.89
N ASN A 14 4.34 -12.81 26.47
CA ASN A 14 4.59 -12.77 27.91
C ASN A 14 3.41 -12.23 28.73
N GLY A 15 2.55 -11.42 28.11
CA GLY A 15 1.44 -10.76 28.79
C GLY A 15 0.50 -10.10 27.80
N VAL A 16 -0.78 -9.98 28.18
CA VAL A 16 -1.80 -9.32 27.38
C VAL A 16 -2.29 -8.09 28.12
N VAL A 17 -2.09 -6.92 27.52
CA VAL A 17 -2.62 -5.65 28.03
C VAL A 17 -4.00 -5.42 27.42
N MET A 18 -4.98 -5.07 28.25
CA MET A 18 -6.36 -4.82 27.84
C MET A 18 -6.66 -3.32 27.91
N VAL A 19 -7.11 -2.73 26.80
CA VAL A 19 -7.37 -1.28 26.67
C VAL A 19 -8.82 -1.04 26.24
N GLY A 20 -9.48 -0.01 26.80
CA GLY A 20 -10.85 0.36 26.48
C GLY A 20 -11.92 -0.24 27.41
N GLY A 21 -13.03 0.49 27.60
CA GLY A 21 -14.06 0.14 28.58
C GLY A 21 -14.76 -1.20 28.36
N SER A 22 -14.89 -1.65 27.10
CA SER A 22 -15.49 -2.96 26.76
C SER A 22 -14.70 -4.14 27.33
N THR A 23 -13.40 -3.97 27.58
CA THR A 23 -12.54 -5.01 28.19
C THR A 23 -12.86 -5.31 29.65
N ARG A 24 -13.71 -4.49 30.29
CA ARG A 24 -14.21 -4.73 31.65
C ARG A 24 -15.19 -5.90 31.72
N VAL A 25 -15.79 -6.29 30.60
CA VAL A 25 -16.72 -7.43 30.53
C VAL A 25 -15.99 -8.74 30.88
N PRO A 26 -16.42 -9.49 31.92
CA PRO A 26 -15.73 -10.70 32.35
C PRO A 26 -15.55 -11.76 31.26
N LEU A 27 -16.57 -11.91 30.39
CA LEU A 27 -16.54 -12.86 29.29
C LEU A 27 -15.44 -12.54 28.26
N VAL A 28 -15.20 -11.25 27.98
CA VAL A 28 -14.12 -10.81 27.08
C VAL A 28 -12.77 -11.18 27.67
N LYS A 29 -12.52 -10.84 28.94
CA LYS A 29 -11.28 -11.21 29.64
C LYS A 29 -11.04 -12.72 29.66
N GLN A 30 -12.08 -13.50 29.93
CA GLN A 30 -12.00 -14.96 29.93
C GLN A 30 -11.62 -15.51 28.55
N LYS A 31 -12.28 -15.04 27.49
CA LYS A 31 -12.02 -15.49 26.12
C LYS A 31 -10.62 -15.13 25.64
N VAL A 32 -10.14 -13.92 25.95
CA VAL A 32 -8.77 -13.50 25.64
C VAL A 32 -7.75 -14.35 26.41
N LYS A 33 -7.96 -14.59 27.71
CA LYS A 33 -7.08 -15.43 28.52
C LYS A 33 -7.03 -16.88 28.01
N GLU A 34 -8.18 -17.43 27.60
CA GLU A 34 -8.29 -18.77 27.02
C GLU A 34 -7.51 -18.87 25.69
N TYR A 35 -7.62 -17.86 24.83
CA TYR A 35 -6.94 -17.84 23.53
C TYR A 35 -5.43 -17.68 23.65
N PHE A 36 -4.97 -16.68 24.41
CA PHE A 36 -3.53 -16.36 24.51
C PHE A 36 -2.78 -17.22 25.54
N GLN A 37 -3.49 -17.87 26.46
CA GLN A 37 -2.90 -18.67 27.54
C GLN A 37 -1.81 -17.94 28.35
N SER A 38 -1.90 -16.61 28.38
CA SER A 38 -0.93 -15.70 28.99
C SER A 38 -1.59 -14.88 30.10
N GLU A 39 -0.77 -14.29 30.97
CA GLU A 39 -1.23 -13.38 32.02
C GLU A 39 -1.91 -12.15 31.41
N ILE A 40 -3.06 -11.77 31.95
CA ILE A 40 -3.70 -10.49 31.64
C ILE A 40 -3.07 -9.44 32.56
N LEU A 41 -2.42 -8.45 31.98
CA LEU A 41 -1.78 -7.35 32.69
C LEU A 41 -2.80 -6.21 32.89
N ASP A 42 -3.48 -6.20 34.02
CA ASP A 42 -4.56 -5.25 34.33
C ASP A 42 -4.17 -4.17 35.36
N LYS A 43 -2.86 -3.97 35.55
CA LYS A 43 -2.31 -2.94 36.47
C LYS A 43 -2.51 -1.50 35.98
N VAL A 44 -2.86 -1.30 34.72
CA VAL A 44 -3.02 0.02 34.10
C VAL A 44 -4.51 0.28 33.85
N ASN A 45 -4.97 1.50 34.13
CA ASN A 45 -6.35 1.88 33.90
C ASN A 45 -6.67 1.85 32.38
N PRO A 46 -7.60 1.00 31.92
CA PRO A 46 -7.90 0.83 30.50
C PRO A 46 -8.51 2.08 29.84
N ASP A 47 -9.03 3.02 30.64
CA ASP A 47 -9.64 4.25 30.15
C ASP A 47 -8.63 5.41 30.03
N GLU A 48 -7.50 5.36 30.76
CA GLU A 48 -6.51 6.44 30.83
C GLU A 48 -5.21 6.10 30.11
N VAL A 49 -4.90 4.82 29.92
CA VAL A 49 -3.62 4.34 29.38
C VAL A 49 -3.26 4.96 28.03
N VAL A 50 -4.25 5.17 27.15
CA VAL A 50 -4.03 5.81 25.84
C VAL A 50 -3.61 7.27 26.01
N ALA A 51 -4.29 8.02 26.88
CA ALA A 51 -3.96 9.42 27.15
C ALA A 51 -2.58 9.56 27.83
N LEU A 52 -2.26 8.65 28.75
CA LEU A 52 -0.94 8.58 29.39
C LEU A 52 0.16 8.30 28.36
N GLY A 53 -0.05 7.32 27.46
CA GLY A 53 0.88 7.02 26.37
C GLY A 53 1.08 8.21 25.43
N ALA A 54 0.00 8.92 25.07
CA ALA A 54 0.06 10.13 24.26
C ALA A 54 0.85 11.26 24.94
N ALA A 55 0.69 11.43 26.26
CA ALA A 55 1.46 12.42 27.03
C ALA A 55 2.96 12.09 27.05
N ILE A 56 3.33 10.82 27.21
CA ILE A 56 4.73 10.37 27.10
C ILE A 56 5.27 10.65 25.70
N GLN A 57 4.50 10.37 24.66
CA GLN A 57 4.91 10.67 23.28
C GLN A 57 5.10 12.17 23.05
N ALA A 58 4.23 13.02 23.60
CA ALA A 58 4.38 14.47 23.53
C ALA A 58 5.65 14.96 24.26
N ASP A 59 5.99 14.37 25.40
CA ASP A 59 7.20 14.68 26.16
C ASP A 59 8.49 14.28 25.41
N ILE A 60 8.47 13.13 24.72
CA ILE A 60 9.55 12.68 23.83
C ILE A 60 9.73 13.66 22.67
N LEU A 61 8.63 14.06 22.01
CA LEU A 61 8.65 15.03 20.91
C LEU A 61 9.12 16.42 21.34
N ALA A 62 8.85 16.81 22.59
CA ALA A 62 9.38 18.03 23.20
C ALA A 62 10.89 17.95 23.51
N GLY A 63 11.50 16.75 23.40
CA GLY A 63 12.92 16.52 23.61
C GLY A 63 13.33 16.34 25.07
N ASN A 64 12.36 16.21 25.98
CA ASN A 64 12.59 16.00 27.41
C ASN A 64 13.04 14.58 27.72
N ASN A 65 12.62 13.61 26.90
CA ASN A 65 12.92 12.19 27.09
C ASN A 65 13.49 11.59 25.79
N LYS A 66 14.74 11.13 25.84
CA LYS A 66 15.50 10.66 24.67
C LYS A 66 15.80 9.16 24.68
N ASP A 67 15.40 8.48 25.75
CA ASP A 67 15.74 7.06 25.96
C ASP A 67 14.73 6.11 25.31
N ILE A 68 13.63 6.64 24.77
CA ILE A 68 12.53 5.87 24.20
C ILE A 68 12.46 6.13 22.69
N LEU A 69 12.54 5.05 21.91
CA LEU A 69 12.32 5.06 20.47
C LEU A 69 11.02 4.34 20.15
N LEU A 70 10.06 5.06 19.56
CA LEU A 70 8.83 4.47 19.03
C LEU A 70 9.01 4.16 17.54
N LEU A 71 8.77 2.92 17.16
CA LEU A 71 8.73 2.47 15.78
C LEU A 71 7.32 1.96 15.49
N ASP A 72 6.61 2.68 14.63
CA ASP A 72 5.26 2.32 14.21
C ASP A 72 5.28 1.64 12.82
N VAL A 73 4.14 1.13 12.37
CA VAL A 73 4.01 0.40 11.11
C VAL A 73 2.78 0.82 10.29
N THR A 74 2.81 0.54 8.99
CA THR A 74 1.64 0.74 8.11
C THR A 74 0.56 -0.32 8.34
N PRO A 75 -0.73 0.02 8.51
CA PRO A 75 -1.77 -0.97 8.79
C PRO A 75 -2.20 -1.78 7.55
N LEU A 76 -2.15 -1.16 6.37
CA LEU A 76 -2.54 -1.73 5.08
C LEU A 76 -1.47 -1.39 4.04
N SER A 77 -1.35 -2.24 3.01
CA SER A 77 -0.41 -2.04 1.92
C SER A 77 -0.82 -0.82 1.09
N LEU A 78 0.20 -0.09 0.63
CA LEU A 78 0.06 1.09 -0.22
C LEU A 78 0.66 0.78 -1.58
N GLY A 79 -0.09 1.11 -2.62
CA GLY A 79 0.26 0.78 -3.98
C GLY A 79 -0.38 1.70 -5.00
N LEU A 80 -0.16 1.37 -6.26
CA LEU A 80 -0.74 2.09 -7.39
C LEU A 80 -1.39 1.14 -8.40
N GLU A 81 -2.28 1.71 -9.20
CA GLU A 81 -2.93 0.98 -10.29
C GLU A 81 -1.99 0.76 -11.46
N THR A 82 -1.91 -0.50 -11.89
CA THR A 82 -1.20 -0.91 -13.10
C THR A 82 -2.17 -1.37 -14.18
N MET A 83 -1.64 -1.73 -15.35
CA MET A 83 -2.46 -2.19 -16.48
C MET A 83 -3.29 -3.42 -16.07
N GLY A 84 -4.53 -3.48 -16.58
CA GLY A 84 -5.47 -4.54 -16.21
C GLY A 84 -6.19 -4.32 -14.86
N GLY A 85 -5.94 -3.19 -14.18
CA GLY A 85 -6.61 -2.88 -12.91
C GLY A 85 -6.04 -3.64 -11.72
N LEU A 86 -4.78 -4.09 -11.82
CA LEU A 86 -4.06 -4.73 -10.72
C LEU A 86 -3.42 -3.69 -9.82
N MET A 87 -3.44 -3.97 -8.52
CA MET A 87 -2.71 -3.20 -7.52
C MET A 87 -1.25 -3.66 -7.50
N ASP A 88 -0.34 -2.73 -7.75
CA ASP A 88 1.08 -2.93 -7.52
C ASP A 88 1.48 -2.33 -6.17
N VAL A 89 1.89 -3.18 -5.25
CA VAL A 89 2.24 -2.80 -3.88
C VAL A 89 3.69 -2.31 -3.81
N LEU A 90 3.88 -1.08 -3.31
CA LEU A 90 5.22 -0.50 -3.08
C LEU A 90 5.60 -0.50 -1.60
N ILE A 91 4.64 -0.27 -0.71
CA ILE A 91 4.85 -0.34 0.73
C ILE A 91 3.90 -1.41 1.28
N PRO A 92 4.40 -2.59 1.64
CA PRO A 92 3.56 -3.63 2.26
C PRO A 92 3.00 -3.18 3.61
N ARG A 93 1.91 -3.81 4.06
CA ARG A 93 1.43 -3.67 5.44
C ARG A 93 2.46 -4.17 6.45
N ASN A 94 2.33 -3.70 7.68
CA ASN A 94 3.22 -3.91 8.82
C ASN A 94 4.67 -3.45 8.56
N ASN A 95 4.88 -2.58 7.57
CA ASN A 95 6.21 -2.04 7.30
C ASN A 95 6.49 -0.83 8.19
N LYS A 96 7.72 -0.74 8.72
CA LYS A 96 8.13 0.27 9.70
C LYS A 96 8.10 1.67 9.10
N ILE A 97 7.49 2.63 9.79
CA ILE A 97 7.51 4.05 9.40
C ILE A 97 8.54 4.83 10.23
N PRO A 98 9.25 5.80 9.63
CA PRO A 98 9.15 6.26 8.25
C PRO A 98 9.77 5.28 7.24
N TYR A 99 9.22 5.24 6.02
CA TYR A 99 9.67 4.35 4.94
C TYR A 99 9.66 5.03 3.57
N ARG A 100 10.53 4.57 2.68
CA ARG A 100 10.58 5.00 1.27
C ARG A 100 10.74 3.81 0.34
N ALA A 101 9.95 3.79 -0.73
CA ALA A 101 10.07 2.86 -1.84
C ALA A 101 9.97 3.61 -3.16
N ALA A 102 10.68 3.14 -4.19
CA ALA A 102 10.57 3.66 -5.54
C ALA A 102 10.56 2.52 -6.55
N ARG A 103 9.80 2.68 -7.63
CA ARG A 103 9.78 1.75 -8.76
C ARG A 103 9.66 2.52 -10.07
N GLN A 104 10.28 1.98 -11.11
CA GLN A 104 10.24 2.58 -12.45
C GLN A 104 9.12 1.96 -13.27
N TYR A 105 8.33 2.82 -13.91
CA TYR A 105 7.25 2.50 -14.82
C TYR A 105 7.52 3.14 -16.19
N THR A 106 6.74 2.75 -17.19
CA THR A 106 6.89 3.25 -18.55
C THR A 106 5.54 3.57 -19.20
N THR A 107 5.57 4.24 -20.34
CA THR A 107 4.36 4.54 -21.12
C THR A 107 3.92 3.31 -21.89
N GLN A 108 2.60 3.18 -22.04
CA GLN A 108 1.96 2.03 -22.71
C GLN A 108 1.61 2.33 -24.17
N LYS A 109 1.47 3.62 -24.52
CA LYS A 109 1.11 4.06 -25.87
C LYS A 109 2.18 4.97 -26.46
N ASP A 110 2.38 4.81 -27.76
CA ASP A 110 3.28 5.67 -28.53
C ASP A 110 2.80 7.12 -28.46
N GLY A 111 3.73 8.05 -28.22
CA GLY A 111 3.41 9.47 -28.13
C GLY A 111 2.61 9.88 -26.89
N GLN A 112 2.49 9.01 -25.88
CA GLN A 112 1.81 9.31 -24.63
C GLN A 112 2.48 10.49 -23.91
N SER A 113 1.77 11.62 -23.81
CA SER A 113 2.27 12.87 -23.21
C SER A 113 2.00 13.00 -21.70
N GLY A 114 1.30 12.03 -21.11
CA GLY A 114 1.08 11.98 -19.67
C GLY A 114 0.61 10.63 -19.15
N ILE A 115 0.84 10.38 -17.86
CA ILE A 115 0.45 9.17 -17.15
C ILE A 115 -0.45 9.56 -15.98
N ILE A 116 -1.59 8.89 -15.85
CA ILE A 116 -2.46 9.00 -14.68
C ILE A 116 -1.96 8.01 -13.63
N ILE A 117 -1.73 8.50 -12.41
CA ILE A 117 -1.24 7.71 -11.29
C ILE A 117 -2.34 7.71 -10.24
N SER A 118 -2.97 6.55 -10.06
CA SER A 118 -3.99 6.31 -9.04
C SER A 118 -3.38 5.54 -7.88
N ILE A 119 -3.52 6.07 -6.66
CA ILE A 119 -2.93 5.52 -5.43
C ILE A 119 -4.01 4.80 -4.63
N TYR A 120 -3.70 3.61 -4.13
CA TYR A 120 -4.62 2.74 -3.41
C TYR A 120 -4.03 2.23 -2.10
N GLN A 121 -4.94 1.86 -1.19
CA GLN A 121 -4.66 1.20 0.07
C GLN A 121 -5.53 -0.05 0.21
N GLY A 122 -4.92 -1.19 0.52
CA GLY A 122 -5.60 -2.46 0.70
C GLY A 122 -4.74 -3.67 0.36
N GLU A 123 -5.29 -4.87 0.52
CA GLU A 123 -4.59 -6.15 0.39
C GLU A 123 -5.11 -7.02 -0.77
N ARG A 124 -6.11 -6.56 -1.52
CA ARG A 124 -6.69 -7.30 -2.65
C ARG A 124 -5.87 -7.09 -3.92
N ASP A 125 -5.89 -8.04 -4.84
CA ASP A 125 -5.11 -7.95 -6.07
C ASP A 125 -5.67 -6.92 -7.08
N LEU A 126 -7.00 -6.73 -7.12
CA LEU A 126 -7.66 -5.80 -8.03
C LEU A 126 -7.94 -4.46 -7.35
N VAL A 127 -7.63 -3.35 -8.03
CA VAL A 127 -7.81 -1.99 -7.46
C VAL A 127 -9.26 -1.63 -7.16
N LYS A 128 -10.23 -2.27 -7.84
CA LYS A 128 -11.66 -2.06 -7.61
C LYS A 128 -12.11 -2.50 -6.20
N ASP A 129 -11.37 -3.45 -5.61
CA ASP A 129 -11.65 -4.03 -4.30
C ASP A 129 -10.79 -3.39 -3.20
N ASN A 130 -10.02 -2.35 -3.55
CA ASN A 130 -9.17 -1.59 -2.63
C ASN A 130 -9.63 -0.14 -2.50
N ARG A 131 -9.21 0.54 -1.44
CA ARG A 131 -9.57 1.93 -1.18
C ARG A 131 -8.69 2.87 -2.01
N LYS A 132 -9.31 3.68 -2.87
CA LYS A 132 -8.60 4.75 -3.59
C LYS A 132 -8.28 5.90 -2.64
N LEU A 133 -7.04 6.34 -2.62
CA LEU A 133 -6.56 7.43 -1.76
C LEU A 133 -6.45 8.76 -2.50
N ALA A 134 -5.80 8.74 -3.67
CA ALA A 134 -5.56 9.93 -4.47
C ALA A 134 -5.33 9.56 -5.94
N GLN A 135 -5.42 10.56 -6.80
CA GLN A 135 -5.06 10.45 -8.21
C GLN A 135 -4.45 11.76 -8.67
N PHE A 136 -3.36 11.67 -9.41
CA PHE A 136 -2.76 12.83 -10.08
C PHE A 136 -2.21 12.42 -11.45
N THR A 137 -1.93 13.40 -12.29
CA THR A 137 -1.43 13.16 -13.66
C THR A 137 -0.04 13.76 -13.79
N LEU A 138 0.93 12.95 -14.18
CA LEU A 138 2.22 13.44 -14.66
C LEU A 138 2.07 13.81 -16.13
N SER A 139 2.06 15.10 -16.44
CA SER A 139 2.00 15.63 -17.81
C SER A 139 3.38 16.07 -18.29
N GLY A 140 3.52 16.29 -19.60
CA GLY A 140 4.78 16.77 -20.20
C GLY A 140 5.79 15.67 -20.52
N ILE A 141 5.35 14.41 -20.56
CA ILE A 141 6.21 13.29 -20.96
C ILE A 141 6.58 13.47 -22.45
N PRO A 142 7.86 13.36 -22.81
CA PRO A 142 8.27 13.43 -24.21
C PRO A 142 7.57 12.38 -25.08
N GLN A 143 7.10 12.79 -26.26
CA GLN A 143 6.52 11.85 -27.21
C GLN A 143 7.59 10.90 -27.71
N MET A 144 7.46 9.64 -27.31
CA MET A 144 8.35 8.55 -27.68
C MET A 144 7.52 7.28 -27.92
N PRO A 145 8.10 6.29 -28.61
CA PRO A 145 7.59 4.92 -28.56
C PRO A 145 7.34 4.46 -27.12
N ALA A 146 6.27 3.68 -26.94
CA ALA A 146 5.95 3.03 -25.67
C ALA A 146 7.16 2.23 -25.15
N GLY A 147 7.34 2.17 -23.83
CA GLY A 147 8.46 1.47 -23.21
C GLY A 147 9.76 2.29 -23.07
N LEU A 148 9.91 3.41 -23.78
CA LEU A 148 11.13 4.23 -23.73
C LEU A 148 11.14 5.27 -22.59
N PRO A 149 10.09 6.07 -22.35
CA PRO A 149 10.04 6.96 -21.21
C PRO A 149 10.08 6.17 -19.91
N LYS A 150 10.96 6.57 -18.99
CA LYS A 150 11.04 5.96 -17.65
C LYS A 150 10.53 6.96 -16.63
N VAL A 151 9.47 6.59 -15.94
CA VAL A 151 8.87 7.36 -14.86
C VAL A 151 9.12 6.65 -13.55
N GLU A 152 9.92 7.24 -12.69
CA GLU A 152 10.12 6.75 -11.34
C GLU A 152 9.00 7.27 -10.45
N ILE A 153 8.27 6.35 -9.81
CA ILE A 153 7.27 6.66 -8.81
C ILE A 153 7.84 6.29 -7.44
N GLN A 154 7.95 7.28 -6.57
CA GLN A 154 8.45 7.16 -5.21
C GLN A 154 7.31 7.35 -4.23
N PHE A 155 7.15 6.40 -3.32
CA PHE A 155 6.27 6.46 -2.15
C PHE A 155 7.13 6.75 -0.93
N MET A 156 6.75 7.76 -0.16
CA MET A 156 7.36 8.11 1.12
C MET A 156 6.28 8.23 2.17
N ILE A 157 6.42 7.49 3.27
CA ILE A 157 5.59 7.66 4.44
C ILE A 157 6.43 8.20 5.58
N ASN A 158 5.98 9.27 6.22
CA ASN A 158 6.68 9.89 7.34
C ASN A 158 6.30 9.24 8.68
N ALA A 159 6.87 9.74 9.78
CA ALA A 159 6.60 9.21 11.12
C ALA A 159 5.16 9.47 11.59
N ASP A 160 4.45 10.44 10.99
CA ASP A 160 3.04 10.73 11.28
C ASP A 160 2.07 9.90 10.43
N GLY A 161 2.59 9.01 9.56
CA GLY A 161 1.78 8.21 8.64
C GLY A 161 1.26 8.96 7.40
N ILE A 162 1.74 10.18 7.13
CA ILE A 162 1.42 10.94 5.92
C ILE A 162 2.17 10.35 4.73
N LEU A 163 1.43 10.00 3.69
CA LEU A 163 1.97 9.44 2.45
C LEU A 163 2.20 10.57 1.44
N GLN A 164 3.45 10.72 0.99
CA GLN A 164 3.83 11.52 -0.16
C GLN A 164 4.15 10.60 -1.33
N VAL A 165 3.52 10.85 -2.47
CA VAL A 165 3.81 10.12 -3.72
C VAL A 165 4.34 11.10 -4.74
N LYS A 166 5.53 10.83 -5.26
CA LYS A 166 6.21 11.66 -6.25
C LYS A 166 6.49 10.84 -7.50
N ALA A 167 6.10 11.35 -8.66
CA ALA A 167 6.43 10.78 -9.95
C ALA A 167 7.38 11.69 -10.70
N THR A 168 8.47 11.14 -11.22
CA THR A 168 9.51 11.89 -11.95
C THR A 168 9.85 11.17 -13.25
N GLU A 169 9.74 11.86 -14.38
CA GLU A 169 10.27 11.36 -15.65
C GLU A 169 11.79 11.59 -15.69
N LEU A 170 12.55 10.51 -15.83
CA LEU A 170 14.00 10.52 -15.56
C LEU A 170 14.82 11.29 -16.60
N ARG A 171 14.31 11.52 -17.82
CA ARG A 171 15.06 12.19 -18.88
C ARG A 171 14.93 13.72 -18.84
N THR A 172 13.73 14.21 -18.58
CA THR A 172 13.39 15.65 -18.54
C THR A 172 13.45 16.22 -17.13
N GLY A 173 13.36 15.36 -16.10
CA GLY A 173 13.26 15.78 -14.70
C GLY A 173 11.90 16.36 -14.35
N ILE A 174 10.92 16.30 -15.26
CA ILE A 174 9.55 16.73 -14.96
C ILE A 174 9.01 15.84 -13.86
N ALA A 175 8.56 16.47 -12.78
CA ALA A 175 8.01 15.79 -11.62
C ALA A 175 6.65 16.37 -11.26
N GLN A 176 5.81 15.50 -10.70
CA GLN A 176 4.56 15.86 -10.05
C GLN A 176 4.47 15.05 -8.76
N GLU A 177 3.90 15.64 -7.72
CA GLU A 177 3.72 14.97 -6.44
C GLU A 177 2.35 15.27 -5.86
N VAL A 178 1.90 14.37 -5.00
CA VAL A 178 0.69 14.52 -4.22
C VAL A 178 0.98 14.12 -2.79
N GLU A 179 0.51 14.92 -1.85
CA GLU A 179 0.46 14.56 -0.45
C GLU A 179 -0.92 13.99 -0.14
N VAL A 180 -0.94 12.76 0.33
CA VAL A 180 -2.14 12.06 0.78
C VAL A 180 -2.16 12.15 2.29
N LYS A 181 -3.00 13.06 2.80
CA LYS A 181 -3.27 13.11 4.23
C LYS A 181 -4.02 11.85 4.64
N PRO A 182 -3.68 11.24 5.79
CA PRO A 182 -4.51 10.20 6.37
C PRO A 182 -5.87 10.82 6.65
N GLN A 183 -6.87 10.49 5.83
CA GLN A 183 -8.25 10.74 6.22
C GLN A 183 -8.53 9.73 7.33
N TYR A 184 -8.43 10.19 8.58
CA TYR A 184 -8.96 9.48 9.75
C TYR A 184 -10.43 9.12 9.45
N GLY A 185 -10.64 7.91 8.97
CA GLY A 185 -11.88 7.50 8.34
C GLY A 185 -11.84 6.07 7.83
N LEU A 186 -10.91 5.26 8.36
CA LEU A 186 -11.10 3.82 8.48
C LEU A 186 -11.33 3.56 9.96
N THR A 187 -12.45 2.94 10.30
CA THR A 187 -12.60 2.33 11.62
C THR A 187 -11.77 1.05 11.67
N ASP A 188 -11.37 0.62 12.87
CA ASP A 188 -10.66 -0.66 13.04
C ASP A 188 -11.48 -1.83 12.44
N GLU A 189 -12.81 -1.73 12.49
CA GLU A 189 -13.74 -2.69 11.89
C GLU A 189 -13.63 -2.73 10.36
N GLU A 190 -13.46 -1.58 9.71
CA GLU A 190 -13.27 -1.52 8.25
C GLU A 190 -11.92 -2.11 7.85
N VAL A 191 -10.85 -1.83 8.60
CA VAL A 191 -9.53 -2.44 8.37
C VAL A 191 -9.62 -3.95 8.54
N GLU A 192 -10.22 -4.43 9.63
CA GLU A 192 -10.41 -5.86 9.88
C GLU A 192 -11.22 -6.52 8.76
N LYS A 193 -12.29 -5.88 8.29
CA LYS A 193 -13.07 -6.38 7.17
C LYS A 193 -12.24 -6.49 5.89
N MET A 194 -11.48 -5.45 5.53
CA MET A 194 -10.61 -5.49 4.34
C MET A 194 -9.57 -6.61 4.41
N LEU A 195 -9.03 -6.83 5.60
CA LEU A 195 -8.10 -7.91 5.89
C LEU A 195 -8.76 -9.29 5.79
N LEU A 196 -9.95 -9.45 6.36
CA LEU A 196 -10.69 -10.71 6.26
C LEU A 196 -11.08 -11.02 4.80
N ASP A 197 -11.52 -10.00 4.06
CA ASP A 197 -11.92 -10.12 2.66
C ASP A 197 -10.75 -10.58 1.78
N SER A 198 -9.51 -10.17 2.08
CA SER A 198 -8.34 -10.65 1.34
C SER A 198 -8.04 -12.12 1.58
N ILE A 199 -8.27 -12.64 2.80
CA ILE A 199 -8.13 -14.08 3.08
C ILE A 199 -9.24 -14.88 2.39
N THR A 200 -10.49 -14.44 2.49
CA THR A 200 -11.64 -15.18 1.97
C THR A 200 -11.63 -15.25 0.45
N HIS A 201 -11.17 -14.19 -0.22
CA HIS A 201 -11.13 -14.11 -1.68
C HIS A 201 -9.77 -14.45 -2.30
N ALA A 202 -8.77 -14.85 -1.49
CA ALA A 202 -7.42 -15.12 -1.97
C ALA A 202 -7.36 -16.08 -3.18
N LYS A 203 -8.19 -17.13 -3.20
CA LYS A 203 -8.23 -18.08 -4.31
C LYS A 203 -8.78 -17.45 -5.60
N GLU A 204 -9.80 -16.62 -5.47
CA GLU A 204 -10.41 -15.90 -6.59
C GLU A 204 -9.44 -14.84 -7.13
N ASP A 205 -8.77 -14.10 -6.24
CA ASP A 205 -7.77 -13.11 -6.59
C ASP A 205 -6.63 -13.71 -7.40
N ILE A 206 -6.11 -14.88 -7.02
CA ILE A 206 -5.07 -15.60 -7.79
C ILE A 206 -5.55 -15.93 -9.21
N GLN A 207 -6.80 -16.39 -9.36
CA GLN A 207 -7.36 -16.73 -10.68
C GLN A 207 -7.56 -15.47 -11.53
N ASN A 208 -8.10 -14.41 -10.93
CA ASN A 208 -8.34 -13.14 -11.61
C ASN A 208 -7.02 -12.47 -12.01
N ARG A 209 -6.01 -12.45 -11.13
CA ARG A 209 -4.68 -11.93 -11.44
C ARG A 209 -4.07 -12.68 -12.62
N ALA A 210 -4.05 -14.01 -12.58
CA ALA A 210 -3.48 -14.81 -13.67
C ALA A 210 -4.20 -14.54 -15.01
N LEU A 211 -5.53 -14.38 -14.99
CA LEU A 211 -6.31 -14.04 -16.18
C LEU A 211 -5.94 -12.64 -16.70
N VAL A 212 -5.89 -11.64 -15.82
CA VAL A 212 -5.59 -10.25 -16.18
C VAL A 212 -4.16 -10.13 -16.71
N GLU A 213 -3.19 -10.79 -16.10
CA GLU A 213 -1.80 -10.84 -16.58
C GLU A 213 -1.72 -11.48 -17.97
N ALA A 214 -2.40 -12.61 -18.19
CA ALA A 214 -2.42 -13.27 -19.50
C ALA A 214 -3.08 -12.41 -20.59
N LEU A 215 -4.16 -11.69 -20.27
CA LEU A 215 -4.81 -10.75 -21.18
C LEU A 215 -3.89 -9.57 -21.51
N THR A 216 -3.27 -8.99 -20.48
CA THR A 216 -2.32 -7.87 -20.59
C THR A 216 -1.11 -8.25 -21.47
N GLU A 217 -0.56 -9.45 -21.28
CA GLU A 217 0.54 -9.96 -22.09
C GLU A 217 0.12 -10.22 -23.55
N SER A 218 -1.09 -10.74 -23.75
CA SER A 218 -1.65 -10.98 -25.08
C SER A 218 -1.89 -9.65 -25.83
N GLU A 219 -2.45 -8.64 -25.17
CA GLU A 219 -2.65 -7.30 -25.73
C GLU A 219 -1.32 -6.64 -26.12
N ASN A 220 -0.32 -6.71 -25.24
CA ASN A 220 1.02 -6.21 -25.53
C ASN A 220 1.63 -6.92 -26.76
N THR A 221 1.50 -8.25 -26.83
CA THR A 221 2.02 -9.04 -27.95
C THR A 221 1.31 -8.71 -29.26
N LEU A 222 -0.01 -8.55 -29.24
CA LEU A 222 -0.80 -8.13 -30.41
C LEU A 222 -0.37 -6.74 -30.89
N GLN A 223 -0.27 -5.77 -29.98
CA GLN A 223 0.14 -4.40 -30.31
C GLN A 223 1.54 -4.36 -30.92
N LEU A 224 2.50 -5.10 -30.37
CA LEU A 224 3.86 -5.21 -30.91
C LEU A 224 3.84 -5.83 -32.33
N THR A 225 3.04 -6.86 -32.54
CA THR A 225 2.92 -7.55 -33.83
C THR A 225 2.27 -6.65 -34.89
N GLU A 226 1.20 -5.94 -34.53
CA GLU A 226 0.53 -4.96 -35.42
C GLU A 226 1.48 -3.83 -35.82
N ASN A 227 2.21 -3.27 -34.84
CA ASN A 227 3.22 -2.25 -35.08
C ASN A 227 4.33 -2.76 -36.02
N PHE A 228 4.75 -4.01 -35.86
CA PHE A 228 5.76 -4.63 -36.72
C PHE A 228 5.25 -4.82 -38.16
N ILE A 229 4.02 -5.32 -38.34
CA ILE A 229 3.39 -5.48 -39.66
C ILE A 229 3.26 -4.12 -40.35
N GLN A 230 2.82 -3.09 -39.63
CA GLN A 230 2.65 -1.76 -40.18
C GLN A 230 3.99 -1.14 -40.61
N LYS A 231 5.05 -1.37 -39.84
CA LYS A 231 6.41 -0.96 -40.19
C LYS A 231 6.89 -1.64 -41.48
N ILE A 232 6.65 -2.94 -41.66
CA ILE A 232 6.99 -3.66 -42.89
C ILE A 232 6.21 -3.11 -44.09
N LYS A 233 4.89 -2.87 -43.95
CA LYS A 233 4.07 -2.29 -45.02
C LYS A 233 4.59 -0.93 -45.46
N ASN A 234 4.95 -0.07 -44.52
CA ASN A 234 5.51 1.25 -44.82
C ASN A 234 6.85 1.17 -45.56
N ILE A 235 7.73 0.25 -45.18
CA ILE A 235 9.00 0.00 -45.89
C ILE A 235 8.72 -0.47 -47.33
N SER A 236 7.79 -1.41 -47.51
CA SER A 236 7.44 -1.94 -48.84
C SER A 236 6.80 -0.89 -49.76
N MET A 237 6.09 0.10 -49.22
CA MET A 237 5.53 1.21 -50.01
C MET A 237 6.60 2.23 -50.41
N ASN A 238 7.60 2.50 -49.56
CA ASN A 238 8.69 3.42 -49.86
C ASN A 238 9.75 2.86 -50.83
N LEU A 239 9.71 1.55 -51.12
CA LEU A 239 10.60 0.87 -52.07
C LEU A 239 10.00 0.75 -53.49
N LYS A 240 8.76 1.21 -53.70
CA LYS A 240 8.11 1.33 -55.02
C LYS A 240 8.04 2.78 -55.45
#